data_AF-A0A452Y4D4-F1
#
_entry.id   AF-A0A452Y4D4-F1
#
_cell.length_a   1.000
_cell.length_b   1.000
_cell.length_c   1.000
_cell.angle_alpha   90.00
_cell.angle_beta   90.00
_cell.angle_gamma   90.00
#
_symmetry.space_group_name_H-M   'P 1'
#
loop_
_entity.id
_entity.type
_entity.pdbx_description
1 polymer ?
#
loop_
_entity_poly.entity_id
_entity_poly.type
_entity_poly.pdbx_seq_one_letter_code
_entity_poly.pdbx_strand_id
1 'polypeptide(L)'
;DAAKYRDELMILAPHSLLKCSSDATTLGIRVQVRSVYIESRSQPLKGKFFFAYRIRITNNSQRAVQLLRRHWIVTDANGRTENVWGVGVVGEQPVIFPKTGFEYSSACPLNTPNGRMVRWKVILR
;
A
#
# COMPACT_ATOMS: atom_id res chain seq x y z
N ASP A 1 -9.81 -9.36 0.68
CA ASP A 1 -10.02 -7.91 0.61
C ASP A 1 -9.10 -7.21 1.62
N ALA A 2 -8.40 -6.19 1.17
CA ALA A 2 -7.51 -5.33 1.93
C ALA A 2 -8.20 -4.65 3.13
N ALA A 3 -9.49 -4.34 2.99
CA ALA A 3 -10.28 -3.66 4.03
C ALA A 3 -10.48 -4.52 5.28
N LYS A 4 -10.52 -5.86 5.13
CA LYS A 4 -10.74 -6.80 6.23
C LYS A 4 -9.69 -6.70 7.35
N TYR A 5 -8.49 -6.23 7.01
CA TYR A 5 -7.38 -6.16 7.95
C TYR A 5 -7.20 -4.77 8.57
N ARG A 6 -8.04 -3.77 8.24
CA ARG A 6 -7.87 -2.38 8.68
C ARG A 6 -7.71 -2.28 10.21
N ASP A 7 -8.62 -2.90 10.96
CA ASP A 7 -8.63 -2.82 12.42
C ASP A 7 -7.52 -3.68 13.05
N GLU A 8 -7.26 -4.87 12.49
CA GLU A 8 -6.17 -5.74 12.94
C GLU A 8 -4.79 -5.11 12.72
N LEU A 9 -4.61 -4.36 11.63
CA LEU A 9 -3.35 -3.72 11.27
C LEU A 9 -2.99 -2.56 12.20
N MET A 10 -4.00 -1.83 12.70
CA MET A 10 -3.79 -0.80 13.74
C MET A 10 -3.18 -1.39 15.01
N ILE A 11 -3.54 -2.64 15.35
CA ILE A 11 -3.06 -3.35 16.53
C ILE A 11 -1.70 -4.03 16.27
N LEU A 12 -1.54 -4.67 15.11
CA LEU A 12 -0.37 -5.47 14.77
C LEU A 12 0.84 -4.64 14.33
N ALA A 13 0.61 -3.43 13.82
CA ALA A 13 1.65 -2.54 13.33
C ALA A 13 1.38 -1.11 13.81
N PRO A 14 1.56 -0.83 15.13
CA PRO A 14 1.52 0.55 15.61
C PRO A 14 2.53 1.37 14.81
N HIS A 15 2.20 2.65 14.62
CA HIS A 15 2.80 3.56 13.64
C HIS A 15 4.35 3.66 13.67
N SER A 16 5.01 3.08 14.67
CA SER A 16 6.46 3.03 14.89
C SER A 16 7.22 1.89 14.18
N LEU A 17 6.57 0.82 13.68
CA LEU A 17 7.26 -0.40 13.21
C LEU A 17 7.41 -0.58 11.69
N LEU A 18 7.01 0.40 10.89
CA LEU A 18 7.12 0.29 9.43
C LEU A 18 8.55 0.64 8.97
N LYS A 19 9.41 -0.39 8.90
CA LYS A 19 10.85 -0.33 8.64
C LYS A 19 11.22 0.02 7.20
N CYS A 20 10.46 -0.48 6.22
CA CYS A 20 10.69 -0.15 4.82
C CYS A 20 9.84 1.05 4.44
N SER A 21 10.48 2.09 3.89
CA SER A 21 9.76 3.28 3.43
C SER A 21 10.14 3.63 2.00
N SER A 22 9.21 4.25 1.30
CA SER A 22 9.42 4.79 -0.02
C SER A 22 8.56 6.03 -0.20
N ASP A 23 9.03 6.92 -1.07
CA ASP A 23 8.44 8.22 -1.31
C ASP A 23 8.53 8.53 -2.80
N ALA A 24 7.43 8.95 -3.40
CA ALA A 24 7.41 9.41 -4.78
C ALA A 24 6.43 10.57 -4.93
N THR A 25 6.78 11.56 -5.74
CA THR A 25 5.89 12.66 -6.09
C THR A 25 5.70 12.72 -7.60
N THR A 26 4.46 12.86 -8.05
CA THR A 26 4.10 12.96 -9.46
C THR A 26 3.01 14.01 -9.61
N LEU A 27 3.25 15.02 -10.45
CA LEU A 27 2.29 16.11 -10.71
C LEU A 27 1.73 16.77 -9.43
N GLY A 28 2.60 16.97 -8.43
CA GLY A 28 2.22 17.57 -7.14
C GLY A 28 1.51 16.61 -6.18
N ILE A 29 1.32 15.34 -6.53
CA ILE A 29 0.77 14.32 -5.63
C ILE A 29 1.93 13.49 -5.07
N ARG A 30 2.13 13.56 -3.75
CA ARG A 30 3.14 12.78 -3.03
C ARG A 30 2.51 11.52 -2.45
N VAL A 31 3.09 10.36 -2.75
CA VAL A 31 2.70 9.06 -2.19
C VAL A 31 3.84 8.54 -1.34
N GLN A 32 3.56 8.31 -0.07
CA GLN A 32 4.50 7.76 0.90
C GLN A 32 4.00 6.41 1.32
N VAL A 33 4.86 5.40 1.23
CA VAL A 33 4.54 4.02 1.60
C VAL A 33 5.48 3.58 2.68
N ARG A 34 4.92 2.92 3.67
CA ARG A 34 5.63 2.35 4.79
C ARG A 34 5.17 0.91 4.97
N SER A 35 6.06 -0.07 5.04
CA SER A 35 5.71 -1.49 5.12
C SER A 35 6.49 -2.25 6.19
N VAL A 36 5.90 -3.35 6.64
CA VAL A 36 6.47 -4.27 7.63
C VAL A 36 6.03 -5.71 7.35
N TYR A 37 6.91 -6.65 7.63
CA TYR A 37 6.61 -8.08 7.65
C TYR A 37 5.94 -8.46 8.99
N ILE A 38 4.81 -9.17 8.93
CA ILE A 38 4.06 -9.59 10.12
C ILE A 38 4.33 -11.08 10.36
N GLU A 39 5.28 -11.37 11.24
CA GLU A 39 5.70 -12.74 11.56
C GLU A 39 4.54 -13.60 12.08
N SER A 40 3.71 -13.06 12.99
CA SER A 40 2.58 -13.76 13.61
C SER A 40 1.49 -14.22 12.63
N ARG A 41 1.40 -13.60 11.44
CA ARG A 41 0.45 -13.96 10.38
C ARG A 41 1.11 -14.70 9.22
N SER A 42 2.42 -14.90 9.27
CA SER A 42 3.20 -15.57 8.24
C SER A 42 3.41 -17.04 8.57
N GLN A 43 3.52 -17.87 7.55
CA GLN A 43 3.86 -19.29 7.65
C GLN A 43 4.98 -19.58 6.65
N PRO A 44 6.24 -19.21 6.94
CA PRO A 44 7.37 -19.36 6.01
C PRO A 44 7.56 -20.79 5.51
N LEU A 45 7.37 -21.78 6.38
CA LEU A 45 7.44 -23.22 6.04
C LEU A 45 6.37 -23.64 5.01
N LYS A 46 5.29 -22.88 4.89
CA LYS A 46 4.21 -23.08 3.90
C LYS A 46 4.28 -22.08 2.75
N GLY A 47 5.37 -21.33 2.65
CA GLY A 47 5.58 -20.30 1.64
C GLY A 47 4.64 -19.10 1.75
N LYS A 48 4.03 -18.84 2.91
CA LYS A 48 3.10 -17.70 3.08
C LYS A 48 3.75 -16.59 3.90
N PHE A 49 3.86 -15.40 3.32
CA PHE A 49 4.50 -14.24 3.93
C PHE A 49 3.53 -13.08 3.96
N PHE A 50 3.25 -12.54 5.13
CA PHE A 50 2.24 -11.50 5.31
C PHE A 50 2.93 -10.15 5.51
N PHE A 51 2.64 -9.21 4.62
CA PHE A 51 3.16 -7.85 4.72
C PHE A 51 2.02 -6.87 4.98
N ALA A 52 2.20 -6.01 5.97
CA ALA A 52 1.36 -4.86 6.22
C ALA A 52 2.01 -3.63 5.61
N TYR A 53 1.18 -2.71 5.11
CA TYR A 53 1.66 -1.43 4.62
C TYR A 53 0.67 -0.30 4.91
N ARG A 54 1.20 0.91 5.07
CA ARG A 54 0.47 2.15 5.25
C ARG A 54 0.89 3.13 4.18
N ILE A 55 -0.10 3.76 3.56
CA ILE A 55 0.09 4.67 2.43
C ILE A 55 -0.55 6.00 2.76
N ARG A 56 0.26 7.06 2.64
CA ARG A 56 -0.17 8.44 2.74
C ARG A 56 -0.08 9.08 1.36
N ILE A 57 -1.19 9.64 0.90
CA ILE A 57 -1.30 10.37 -0.36
C ILE A 57 -1.56 11.82 0.00
N THR A 58 -0.61 12.70 -0.31
CA THR A 58 -0.69 14.14 -0.03
C THR A 58 -0.84 14.89 -1.35
N ASN A 59 -1.87 15.73 -1.45
CA ASN A 59 -2.08 16.59 -2.59
C ASN A 59 -1.41 17.95 -2.37
N ASN A 60 -0.22 18.13 -2.95
CA ASN A 60 0.49 19.41 -2.89
C ASN A 60 0.13 20.35 -4.05
N SER A 61 -0.80 19.95 -4.94
CA SER A 61 -1.27 20.78 -6.04
C SER A 61 -2.27 21.86 -5.56
N GLN A 62 -2.77 22.67 -6.50
CA GLN A 62 -3.77 23.71 -6.25
C GLN A 62 -5.20 23.26 -6.57
N ARG A 63 -5.41 22.03 -7.03
CA ARG A 63 -6.73 21.50 -7.41
C ARG A 63 -7.04 20.26 -6.59
N ALA A 64 -8.31 20.04 -6.28
CA ALA A 64 -8.74 18.77 -5.70
C ALA A 64 -8.49 17.64 -6.69
N VAL A 65 -8.09 16.48 -6.20
CA VAL A 65 -7.92 15.26 -6.99
C VAL A 65 -8.73 14.14 -6.38
N GLN A 66 -9.17 13.17 -7.19
CA GLN A 66 -9.86 11.99 -6.68
C GLN A 66 -9.14 10.70 -7.05
N LEU A 67 -8.96 9.83 -6.06
CA LEU A 67 -8.44 8.50 -6.29
C LEU A 67 -9.49 7.60 -6.93
N LEU A 68 -9.20 7.13 -8.13
CA LEU A 68 -10.11 6.28 -8.88
C LEU A 68 -9.73 4.80 -8.78
N ARG A 69 -8.46 4.48 -8.98
CA ARG A 69 -7.97 3.10 -9.12
C ARG A 69 -6.58 2.95 -8.53
N ARG A 70 -6.26 1.72 -8.14
CA ARG A 70 -4.92 1.29 -7.75
C ARG A 70 -4.42 0.21 -8.71
N HIS A 71 -3.12 0.24 -8.96
CA HIS A 71 -2.38 -0.76 -9.71
C HIS A 71 -1.11 -1.09 -8.94
N TRP A 72 -1.00 -2.34 -8.48
CA TRP A 72 0.19 -2.86 -7.82
C TRP A 72 0.94 -3.76 -8.78
N ILE A 73 2.26 -3.59 -8.81
CA ILE A 73 3.16 -4.49 -9.50
C ILE A 73 3.98 -5.18 -8.42
N VAL A 74 3.63 -6.43 -8.17
CA VAL A 74 4.27 -7.28 -7.15
C VAL A 74 5.27 -8.16 -7.86
N THR A 75 6.53 -8.15 -7.45
CA THR A 75 7.55 -9.06 -8.01
C THR A 75 8.02 -10.01 -6.92
N ASP A 76 7.89 -11.30 -7.18
CA ASP A 76 8.33 -12.32 -6.26
C ASP A 76 9.87 -12.48 -6.27
N ALA A 77 10.39 -13.30 -5.35
CA ALA A 77 11.83 -13.54 -5.27
C ALA A 77 12.43 -14.21 -6.53
N ASN A 78 11.60 -14.83 -7.37
CA ASN A 78 12.00 -15.52 -8.59
C ASN A 78 11.89 -14.61 -9.84
N GLY A 79 11.61 -13.32 -9.64
CA GLY A 79 11.42 -12.35 -10.72
C GLY A 79 10.07 -12.45 -11.44
N ARG A 80 9.12 -13.24 -10.92
CA ARG A 80 7.77 -13.28 -11.48
C ARG A 80 7.00 -12.04 -11.04
N THR A 81 6.40 -11.35 -12.00
CA THR A 81 5.64 -10.13 -11.76
C THR A 81 4.14 -10.40 -11.89
N GLU A 82 3.39 -10.01 -10.87
CA GLU A 82 1.93 -10.01 -10.86
C GLU A 82 1.40 -8.57 -10.88
N ASN A 83 0.37 -8.34 -11.69
CA ASN A 83 -0.30 -7.04 -11.80
C ASN A 83 -1.67 -7.11 -11.12
N VAL A 84 -1.80 -6.41 -9.99
CA VAL A 84 -3.05 -6.36 -9.24
C VAL A 84 -3.73 -5.02 -9.47
N TRP A 85 -4.89 -5.06 -10.13
CA TRP A 85 -5.72 -3.90 -10.39
C TRP A 85 -6.91 -3.87 -9.43
N GLY A 86 -7.34 -2.67 -9.03
CA GLY A 86 -8.54 -2.51 -8.23
C GLY A 86 -9.12 -1.11 -8.29
N VAL A 87 -10.44 -1.01 -8.14
CA VAL A 87 -11.15 0.26 -7.98
C VAL A 87 -10.90 0.78 -6.57
N GLY A 88 -10.58 2.07 -6.47
CA GLY A 88 -10.33 2.74 -5.20
C GLY A 88 -9.16 2.15 -4.41
N VAL A 89 -9.13 2.48 -3.13
CA VAL A 89 -8.27 1.89 -2.10
C VAL A 89 -9.13 1.56 -0.90
N VAL A 90 -8.94 0.38 -0.29
CA VAL A 90 -9.69 -0.06 0.90
C VAL A 90 -11.23 0.10 0.79
N GLY A 91 -11.78 -0.02 -0.43
CA GLY A 91 -13.21 0.14 -0.70
C GLY A 91 -13.67 1.58 -0.97
N GLU A 92 -12.75 2.56 -0.96
CA GLU A 92 -13.05 3.99 -1.05
C GLU A 92 -12.38 4.66 -2.26
N GLN A 93 -12.99 5.74 -2.76
CA GLN A 93 -12.44 6.61 -3.82
C GLN A 93 -12.31 8.05 -3.29
N PRO A 94 -11.36 8.30 -2.38
CA PRO A 94 -11.27 9.56 -1.65
C PRO A 94 -10.99 10.74 -2.57
N VAL A 95 -11.65 11.86 -2.29
CA VAL A 95 -11.31 13.19 -2.83
C VAL A 95 -10.30 13.83 -1.89
N ILE A 96 -9.15 14.22 -2.42
CA ILE A 96 -8.04 14.83 -1.68
C ILE A 96 -7.94 16.30 -2.11
N PHE A 97 -8.34 17.18 -1.21
CA PHE A 97 -8.29 18.63 -1.42
C PHE A 97 -6.85 19.16 -1.50
N PRO A 98 -6.64 20.37 -2.06
CA PRO A 98 -5.34 21.02 -2.05
C PRO A 98 -4.76 21.10 -0.64
N LYS A 99 -3.48 20.78 -0.51
CA LYS A 99 -2.70 20.81 0.74
C LYS A 99 -3.20 19.87 1.84
N THR A 100 -4.07 18.93 1.52
CA THR A 100 -4.50 17.87 2.44
C THR A 100 -3.93 16.51 2.05
N GLY A 101 -4.21 15.48 2.86
CA GLY A 101 -3.80 14.13 2.55
C GLY A 101 -4.85 13.11 2.98
N PHE A 102 -4.80 11.95 2.31
CA PHE A 102 -5.54 10.76 2.65
C PHE A 102 -4.57 9.67 3.06
N GLU A 103 -4.95 8.84 4.04
CA GLU A 103 -4.09 7.79 4.53
C GLU A 103 -4.88 6.52 4.81
N TYR A 104 -4.28 5.38 4.48
CA TYR A 104 -4.89 4.08 4.75
C TYR A 104 -3.83 3.01 5.01
N SER A 105 -4.25 1.96 5.72
CA SER A 105 -3.46 0.75 5.96
C SER A 105 -4.08 -0.45 5.26
N SER A 106 -3.25 -1.36 4.78
CA SER A 106 -3.67 -2.58 4.12
C SER A 106 -2.58 -3.65 4.21
N ALA A 107 -2.85 -4.85 3.68
CA ALA A 107 -1.94 -5.97 3.70
C ALA A 107 -1.86 -6.66 2.33
N CYS A 108 -0.72 -7.30 2.09
CA CYS A 108 -0.44 -8.09 0.90
C CYS A 108 0.17 -9.44 1.35
N PRO A 109 -0.57 -10.55 1.24
CA PRO A 109 0.03 -11.87 1.36
C PRO A 109 0.86 -12.17 0.12
N LEU A 110 2.10 -12.61 0.31
CA LEU A 110 3.03 -13.02 -0.73
C LEU A 110 3.38 -14.50 -0.57
N ASN A 111 3.67 -15.17 -1.69
CA ASN A 111 4.05 -16.58 -1.70
C ASN A 111 5.57 -16.81 -1.64
N THR A 112 6.37 -15.75 -1.46
CA THR A 112 7.84 -15.84 -1.42
C THR A 112 8.44 -14.98 -0.30
N PRO A 113 9.57 -15.40 0.30
CA PRO A 113 10.18 -14.71 1.44
C PRO A 113 10.73 -13.33 1.09
N ASN A 114 11.23 -13.18 -0.14
CA ASN A 114 11.85 -11.95 -0.63
C ASN A 114 10.99 -11.24 -1.69
N GLY A 115 9.67 -11.48 -1.70
CA GLY A 115 8.76 -10.77 -2.59
C GLY A 115 8.85 -9.26 -2.30
N ARG A 116 9.28 -8.49 -3.29
CA ARG A 116 9.32 -7.03 -3.20
C ARG A 116 8.07 -6.50 -3.88
N MET A 117 7.32 -5.68 -3.16
CA MET A 117 6.36 -4.79 -3.82
C MET A 117 7.18 -3.66 -4.45
N VAL A 118 7.49 -3.80 -5.73
CA VAL A 118 8.46 -2.93 -6.43
C VAL A 118 7.82 -1.63 -6.85
N ARG A 119 6.54 -1.66 -7.24
CA ARG A 119 5.88 -0.47 -7.77
C ARG A 119 4.42 -0.40 -7.40
N TRP A 120 4.00 0.81 -7.11
CA TRP A 120 2.61 1.19 -6.96
C TRP A 120 2.26 2.35 -7.86
N LYS A 121 1.05 2.31 -8.37
CA LYS A 121 0.45 3.40 -9.13
C LYS A 121 -0.97 3.61 -8.61
N VAL A 122 -1.22 4.81 -8.12
CA VAL A 122 -2.56 5.32 -7.89
C VAL A 122 -2.95 6.20 -9.07
N ILE A 123 -4.14 5.95 -9.61
CA ILE A 123 -4.69 6.68 -10.75
C ILE A 123 -5.66 7.70 -10.19
N LEU A 124 -5.36 8.97 -10.44
CA LEU A 124 -6.10 10.12 -9.94
C LEU A 124 -6.73 10.88 -11.12
N ARG A 125 -7.88 11.50 -10.87
CA ARG A 125 -8.47 12.53 -11.75
C ARG A 125 -8.48 13.88 -11.08
#